data_AF-A0A7X7AT95-F1
#
_entry.id   AF-A0A7X7AT95-F1
#
_cell.length_a   1.000
_cell.length_b   1.000
_cell.length_c   1.000
_cell.angle_alpha   90.00
_cell.angle_beta   90.00
_cell.angle_gamma   90.00
#
_symmetry.space_group_name_H-M   'P 1'
#
loop_
_entity.id
_entity.type
_entity.pdbx_description
1 polymer ?
#
loop_
_entity_poly.entity_id
_entity_poly.type
_entity_poly.pdbx_seq_one_letter_code
_entity_poly.pdbx_strand_id
1 'polypeptide(L)'
;MKHKLIKIIEIAVVNVITIFRLIGAIILPFVYFNKGTSTAAIFILVLFLTDAIDGFLARTFKVSTFFGSSMDALSDKVLNAIALIILSIEHRIMLAPLILEVSIILTTYSTYRFGGNVQSSKIGKIKTIVLDVFVILSYILISMNSIEIKNIVISHIIKNTDAFIGLFGGIITILSIIALIDYNKKNKLTRNHPKLVHVKYLDKERKSFKEIIRCSFDTEYYKAHKNESIMKQFYKRK
;
A
#
# COMPACT_ATOMS: atom_id res chain seq x y z
N MET A 1 20.44 -15.72 24.80
CA MET A 1 18.99 -16.03 24.81
C MET A 1 18.11 -14.78 24.86
N LYS A 2 18.34 -13.84 25.80
CA LYS A 2 17.57 -12.57 25.93
C LYS A 2 17.48 -11.73 24.64
N HIS A 3 18.60 -11.53 23.93
CA HIS A 3 18.61 -10.79 22.66
C HIS A 3 17.73 -11.39 21.56
N LYS A 4 17.61 -12.73 21.51
CA LYS A 4 16.76 -13.41 20.52
C LYS A 4 15.28 -13.25 20.84
N LEU A 5 14.93 -13.24 22.14
CA LEU A 5 13.56 -13.04 22.61
C LEU A 5 13.07 -11.61 22.35
N ILE A 6 13.90 -10.60 22.67
CA ILE A 6 13.60 -9.18 22.41
C ILE A 6 13.30 -8.96 20.92
N LYS A 7 14.16 -9.50 20.04
CA LYS A 7 13.99 -9.38 18.59
C LYS A 7 12.68 -10.01 18.08
N ILE A 8 12.25 -11.14 18.67
CA ILE A 8 10.97 -11.77 18.32
C ILE A 8 9.80 -10.87 18.74
N ILE A 9 9.88 -10.27 19.93
CA ILE A 9 8.85 -9.34 20.42
C ILE A 9 8.78 -8.10 19.52
N GLU A 10 9.92 -7.52 19.14
CA GLU A 10 9.97 -6.37 18.23
C GLU A 10 9.32 -6.68 16.86
N ILE A 11 9.61 -7.85 16.28
CA ILE A 11 8.98 -8.31 15.04
C ILE A 11 7.46 -8.46 15.24
N ALA A 12 7.03 -9.04 16.36
CA ALA A 12 5.61 -9.24 16.65
C ALA A 12 4.87 -7.91 16.78
N VAL A 13 5.43 -6.94 17.51
CA VAL A 13 4.82 -5.61 17.70
C VAL A 13 4.61 -4.91 16.36
N VAL A 14 5.63 -4.88 15.49
CA VAL A 14 5.53 -4.25 14.17
C VAL A 14 4.44 -4.94 13.34
N ASN A 15 4.44 -6.27 13.25
CA ASN A 15 3.45 -7.00 12.46
C ASN A 15 2.02 -6.87 13.00
N VAL A 16 1.84 -6.76 14.32
CA VAL A 16 0.51 -6.56 14.93
C VAL A 16 -0.09 -5.23 14.50
N ILE A 17 0.71 -4.16 14.43
CA ILE A 17 0.24 -2.84 13.97
C ILE A 17 -0.24 -2.94 12.51
N THR A 18 0.55 -3.57 11.63
CA THR A 18 0.17 -3.77 10.24
C THR A 18 -1.11 -4.62 10.08
N ILE A 19 -1.24 -5.70 10.85
CA ILE A 19 -2.45 -6.55 10.85
C ILE A 19 -3.66 -5.76 11.37
N PHE A 20 -3.49 -4.98 12.43
CA PHE A 20 -4.55 -4.12 12.95
C PHE A 20 -4.99 -3.11 11.90
N ARG A 21 -4.06 -2.52 11.14
CA ARG A 21 -4.38 -1.62 10.03
C ARG A 21 -5.17 -2.33 8.94
N LEU A 22 -4.79 -3.55 8.56
CA LEU A 22 -5.53 -4.35 7.58
C LEU A 22 -6.97 -4.62 8.03
N ILE A 23 -7.14 -5.06 9.28
CA ILE A 23 -8.46 -5.31 9.87
C ILE A 23 -9.26 -4.01 9.92
N GLY A 24 -8.64 -2.91 10.35
CA GLY A 24 -9.25 -1.59 10.37
C GLY A 24 -9.72 -1.14 8.98
N ALA A 25 -8.90 -1.34 7.94
CA ALA A 25 -9.28 -1.03 6.57
C ALA A 25 -10.53 -1.80 6.13
N ILE A 26 -10.64 -3.10 6.46
CA ILE A 26 -11.83 -3.92 6.14
C ILE A 26 -13.07 -3.47 6.93
N ILE A 27 -12.89 -2.96 8.14
CA ILE A 27 -13.97 -2.46 9.01
C ILE A 27 -14.44 -1.05 8.60
N LEU A 28 -13.60 -0.27 7.91
CA LEU A 28 -13.85 1.13 7.54
C LEU A 28 -15.22 1.37 6.85
N PRO A 29 -15.70 0.56 5.89
CA PRO A 29 -17.04 0.74 5.30
C PRO A 29 -18.15 0.66 6.34
N PHE A 30 -18.06 -0.28 7.29
CA PHE A 30 -19.05 -0.42 8.35
C PHE A 30 -19.04 0.78 9.30
N VAL A 31 -17.87 1.34 9.58
CA VAL A 31 -17.74 2.58 10.36
C VAL A 31 -18.41 3.73 9.62
N TYR A 32 -18.15 3.86 8.31
CA TYR A 32 -18.76 4.89 7.47
C TYR A 32 -20.28 4.84 7.50
N PHE A 33 -20.87 3.69 7.18
CA PHE A 33 -22.33 3.56 7.09
C PHE A 33 -23.04 3.62 8.45
N ASN A 34 -22.41 3.14 9.53
CA ASN A 34 -23.08 3.09 10.85
C ASN A 34 -22.80 4.31 11.73
N LYS A 35 -21.65 4.99 11.57
CA LYS A 35 -21.20 6.08 12.45
C LYS A 35 -21.02 7.42 11.73
N GLY A 36 -21.23 7.45 10.42
CA GLY A 36 -21.17 8.66 9.60
C GLY A 36 -19.75 9.05 9.18
N THR A 37 -19.70 10.08 8.33
CA THR A 37 -18.49 10.56 7.65
C THR A 37 -17.41 11.07 8.61
N SER A 38 -17.79 11.79 9.66
CA SER A 38 -16.85 12.38 10.62
C SER A 38 -16.10 11.32 11.42
N THR A 39 -16.81 10.28 11.87
CA THR A 39 -16.19 9.14 12.57
C THR A 39 -15.26 8.36 11.62
N ALA A 40 -15.68 8.15 10.37
CA ALA A 40 -14.85 7.50 9.37
C ALA A 40 -13.60 8.30 9.03
N ALA A 41 -13.67 9.64 8.98
CA ALA A 41 -12.53 10.51 8.74
C ALA A 41 -11.50 10.48 9.88
N ILE A 42 -11.94 10.41 11.13
CA ILE A 42 -11.02 10.20 12.26
C ILE A 42 -10.40 8.81 12.19
N PHE A 43 -11.21 7.80 11.92
CA PHE A 43 -10.77 6.42 11.85
C PHE A 43 -9.72 6.21 10.74
N ILE A 44 -9.95 6.75 9.55
CA ILE A 44 -9.00 6.65 8.44
C ILE A 44 -7.69 7.38 8.74
N LEU A 45 -7.74 8.55 9.39
CA LEU A 45 -6.56 9.29 9.81
C LEU A 45 -5.70 8.46 10.77
N VAL A 46 -6.33 7.77 11.73
CA VAL A 46 -5.63 6.85 12.64
C VAL A 46 -4.98 5.70 11.86
N LEU A 47 -5.67 5.11 10.86
CA LEU A 47 -5.12 4.02 10.05
C LEU A 47 -3.94 4.44 9.16
N PHE A 48 -3.94 5.67 8.63
CA PHE A 48 -2.78 6.20 7.91
C PHE A 48 -1.64 6.54 8.86
N LEU A 49 -1.95 6.99 10.09
CA LEU A 49 -0.91 7.27 11.08
C LEU A 49 -0.20 5.99 11.55
N THR A 50 -0.91 4.86 11.62
CA THR A 50 -0.29 3.58 12.00
C THR A 50 0.76 3.10 10.99
N ASP A 51 0.68 3.51 9.72
CA ASP A 51 1.72 3.27 8.69
C ASP A 51 3.02 4.02 8.93
N ALA A 52 2.91 5.28 9.35
CA ALA A 52 4.11 6.02 9.74
C ALA A 52 4.78 5.37 10.97
N ILE A 53 3.98 4.84 11.90
CA ILE A 53 4.43 4.26 13.16
C ILE A 53 5.11 2.90 12.94
N ASP A 54 4.49 1.94 12.26
CA ASP A 54 5.09 0.62 12.06
C ASP A 54 6.36 0.69 11.19
N GLY A 55 6.38 1.53 10.16
CA GLY A 55 7.56 1.83 9.34
C GLY A 55 8.68 2.54 10.13
N PHE A 56 8.34 3.38 11.10
CA PHE A 56 9.33 3.97 12.01
C PHE A 56 9.89 2.91 12.97
N LEU A 57 9.05 2.12 13.62
CA LEU A 57 9.46 1.06 14.55
C LEU A 57 10.32 -0.01 13.87
N ALA A 58 9.94 -0.43 12.66
CA ALA A 58 10.69 -1.42 11.88
C ALA A 58 12.13 -0.97 11.58
N ARG A 59 12.33 0.33 11.28
CA ARG A 59 13.64 0.92 11.02
C ARG A 59 14.46 1.08 12.30
N THR A 60 13.82 1.55 13.37
CA THR A 60 14.47 1.76 14.68
C THR A 60 14.95 0.44 15.27
N PHE A 61 14.13 -0.61 15.23
CA PHE A 61 14.51 -1.94 15.75
C PHE A 61 15.33 -2.78 14.76
N LYS A 62 15.48 -2.34 13.49
CA LYS A 62 16.16 -3.08 12.42
C LYS A 62 15.58 -4.50 12.21
N VAL A 63 14.26 -4.62 12.32
CA VAL A 63 13.51 -5.89 12.28
C VAL A 63 12.70 -6.11 11.01
N SER A 64 13.07 -5.47 9.90
CA SER A 64 12.37 -5.66 8.62
C SER A 64 12.46 -7.12 8.14
N THR A 65 11.31 -7.70 7.77
CA THR A 65 11.17 -9.07 7.28
C THR A 65 10.40 -9.10 5.95
N PHE A 66 10.53 -10.18 5.18
CA PHE A 66 9.75 -10.34 3.93
C PHE A 66 8.25 -10.42 4.23
N PHE A 67 7.86 -11.11 5.29
CA PHE A 67 6.46 -11.19 5.71
C PHE A 67 5.91 -9.81 6.06
N GLY A 68 6.58 -9.08 6.97
CA GLY A 68 6.16 -7.75 7.39
C GLY A 68 6.05 -6.79 6.21
N SER A 69 7.09 -6.72 5.37
CA SER A 69 7.07 -5.87 4.17
C SER A 69 5.99 -6.24 3.15
N SER A 70 5.59 -7.52 3.08
CA SER A 70 4.51 -7.95 2.18
C SER A 70 3.12 -7.66 2.75
N MET A 71 2.95 -7.82 4.06
CA MET A 71 1.72 -7.46 4.77
C MET A 71 1.49 -5.95 4.78
N ASP A 72 2.55 -5.18 4.91
CA ASP A 72 2.55 -3.73 4.81
C ASP A 72 2.01 -3.27 3.45
N ALA A 73 2.66 -3.71 2.38
CA ALA A 73 2.24 -3.40 1.00
C ALA A 73 0.82 -3.92 0.64
N LEU A 74 0.35 -4.99 1.30
CA LEU A 74 -1.03 -5.47 1.15
C LEU A 74 -2.01 -4.55 1.87
N SER A 75 -1.71 -4.21 3.12
CA SER A 75 -2.56 -3.38 3.97
C SER A 75 -2.75 -1.99 3.38
N ASP A 76 -1.69 -1.40 2.80
CA ASP A 76 -1.75 -0.10 2.13
C ASP A 76 -2.69 -0.12 0.93
N LYS A 77 -2.60 -1.17 0.11
CA LYS A 77 -3.45 -1.32 -1.08
C LYS A 77 -4.91 -1.52 -0.70
N VAL A 78 -5.17 -2.30 0.35
CA VAL A 78 -6.54 -2.52 0.85
C VAL A 78 -7.11 -1.24 1.43
N LEU A 79 -6.34 -0.53 2.27
CA LEU A 79 -6.75 0.75 2.85
C LEU A 79 -7.08 1.77 1.77
N ASN A 80 -6.15 1.99 0.83
CA ASN A 80 -6.35 2.95 -0.26
C ASN A 80 -7.51 2.57 -1.18
N ALA A 81 -7.66 1.29 -1.53
CA ALA A 81 -8.77 0.85 -2.36
C ALA A 81 -10.12 1.10 -1.67
N ILE A 82 -10.25 0.72 -0.41
CA ILE A 82 -11.50 0.91 0.35
C ILE A 82 -11.79 2.40 0.56
N ALA A 83 -10.77 3.19 0.88
CA ALA A 83 -10.89 4.63 1.04
C ALA A 83 -11.40 5.31 -0.24
N LEU A 84 -10.85 4.95 -1.40
CA LEU A 84 -11.29 5.45 -2.69
C LEU A 84 -12.69 4.94 -3.07
N ILE A 85 -13.03 3.69 -2.75
CA ILE A 85 -14.38 3.15 -2.98
C ILE A 85 -15.41 4.00 -2.24
N ILE A 86 -15.21 4.23 -0.94
CA ILE A 86 -16.14 5.03 -0.13
C ILE A 86 -16.22 6.46 -0.67
N LEU A 87 -15.10 7.12 -0.96
CA LEU A 87 -15.08 8.46 -1.56
C LEU A 87 -15.81 8.52 -2.90
N SER A 88 -15.72 7.44 -3.70
CA SER A 88 -16.35 7.38 -5.02
C SER A 88 -17.88 7.27 -5.00
N ILE A 89 -18.46 6.90 -3.85
CA ILE A 89 -19.92 6.87 -3.65
C ILE A 89 -20.49 8.28 -3.76
N GLU A 90 -19.84 9.25 -3.12
CA GLU A 90 -20.26 10.66 -3.13
C GLU A 90 -19.60 11.46 -4.26
N HIS A 91 -18.33 11.18 -4.58
CA HIS A 91 -17.54 11.90 -5.57
C HIS A 91 -17.05 10.98 -6.67
N ARG A 92 -17.86 10.81 -7.73
CA ARG A 92 -17.59 9.89 -8.86
C ARG A 92 -16.22 10.06 -9.51
N ILE A 93 -15.62 11.25 -9.45
CA ILE A 93 -14.25 11.50 -9.96
C ILE A 93 -13.20 10.61 -9.31
N MET A 94 -13.44 10.12 -8.09
CA MET A 94 -12.57 9.19 -7.37
C MET A 94 -12.60 7.75 -7.92
N LEU A 95 -13.51 7.43 -8.86
CA LEU A 95 -13.48 6.15 -9.58
C LEU A 95 -12.25 6.04 -10.51
N ALA A 96 -11.82 7.14 -11.12
CA ALA A 96 -10.66 7.15 -12.00
C ALA A 96 -9.36 6.70 -11.29
N PRO A 97 -8.96 7.30 -10.14
CA PRO A 97 -7.79 6.81 -9.42
C PRO A 97 -7.96 5.39 -8.89
N LEU A 98 -9.17 4.97 -8.48
CA LEU A 98 -9.43 3.58 -8.06
C LEU A 98 -9.15 2.56 -9.18
N ILE A 99 -9.66 2.80 -10.38
CA ILE A 99 -9.43 1.94 -11.55
C ILE A 99 -7.94 1.88 -11.90
N LEU A 100 -7.24 3.01 -11.78
CA LEU A 100 -5.81 3.07 -12.03
C LEU A 100 -5.00 2.29 -10.97
N GLU A 101 -5.38 2.34 -9.69
CA GLU A 101 -4.74 1.53 -8.64
C GLU A 101 -4.88 0.03 -8.94
N VAL A 102 -6.08 -0.42 -9.31
CA VAL A 102 -6.31 -1.82 -9.73
C VAL A 102 -5.44 -2.16 -10.94
N SER A 103 -5.35 -1.26 -11.92
CA SER A 103 -4.51 -1.46 -13.11
C SER A 103 -3.02 -1.58 -12.77
N ILE A 104 -2.51 -0.75 -11.86
CA ILE A 104 -1.13 -0.81 -11.38
C ILE A 104 -0.86 -2.14 -10.66
N ILE A 105 -1.81 -2.62 -9.85
CA ILE A 105 -1.72 -3.93 -9.18
C ILE A 105 -1.62 -5.05 -10.23
N LEU A 106 -2.47 -5.04 -11.25
CA LEU A 106 -2.46 -6.03 -12.33
C LEU A 106 -1.16 -6.00 -13.14
N THR A 107 -0.64 -4.82 -13.46
CA THR A 107 0.66 -4.67 -14.16
C THR A 107 1.82 -5.17 -13.30
N THR A 108 1.79 -4.90 -11.99
CA THR A 108 2.80 -5.40 -11.05
C THR A 108 2.74 -6.92 -10.95
N TYR A 109 1.55 -7.50 -10.86
CA TYR A 109 1.35 -8.95 -10.87
C TYR A 109 1.80 -9.59 -12.19
N SER A 110 1.54 -8.94 -13.33
CA SER A 110 2.04 -9.37 -14.63
C SER A 110 3.57 -9.43 -14.62
N THR A 111 4.23 -8.36 -14.18
CA THR A 111 5.69 -8.29 -14.04
C THR A 111 6.23 -9.42 -13.15
N TYR A 112 5.56 -9.68 -12.03
CA TYR A 112 5.87 -10.80 -11.14
C TYR A 112 5.80 -12.16 -11.85
N ARG A 113 4.72 -12.43 -12.59
CA ARG A 113 4.50 -13.70 -13.30
C ARG A 113 5.62 -14.01 -14.30
N PHE A 114 6.26 -13.00 -14.86
CA PHE A 114 7.40 -13.13 -15.77
C PHE A 114 8.77 -13.10 -15.07
N GLY A 115 8.80 -13.17 -13.73
CA GLY A 115 10.04 -13.22 -12.95
C GLY A 115 10.77 -11.88 -12.80
N GLY A 116 10.10 -10.78 -13.12
CA GLY A 116 10.63 -9.43 -12.97
C GLY A 116 10.70 -8.96 -11.52
N ASN A 117 11.50 -7.92 -11.28
CA ASN A 117 11.54 -7.25 -9.99
C ASN A 117 10.27 -6.39 -9.82
N VAL A 118 9.51 -6.59 -8.75
CA VAL A 118 8.28 -5.83 -8.43
C VAL A 118 8.52 -4.62 -7.55
N GLN A 119 9.77 -4.32 -7.19
CA GLN A 119 10.10 -3.18 -6.34
C GLN A 119 9.59 -1.85 -6.94
N SER A 120 8.99 -1.03 -6.09
CA SER A 120 8.38 0.24 -6.49
C SER A 120 9.42 1.22 -7.02
N SER A 121 9.10 1.87 -8.14
CA SER A 121 9.92 2.95 -8.71
C SER A 121 9.81 4.23 -7.88
N LYS A 122 10.72 5.18 -8.11
CA LYS A 122 10.65 6.50 -7.46
C LYS A 122 9.31 7.21 -7.76
N ILE A 123 8.85 7.11 -9.01
CA ILE A 123 7.57 7.65 -9.47
C ILE A 123 6.41 6.99 -8.71
N GLY A 124 6.43 5.65 -8.60
CA GLY A 124 5.41 4.91 -7.84
C GLY A 124 5.35 5.32 -6.37
N LYS A 125 6.49 5.58 -5.73
CA LYS A 125 6.55 6.06 -4.34
C LYS A 125 5.96 7.47 -4.18
N ILE A 126 6.30 8.39 -5.08
CA ILE A 126 5.76 9.76 -5.06
C ILE A 126 4.24 9.72 -5.25
N LYS A 127 3.74 8.94 -6.22
CA LYS A 127 2.30 8.74 -6.43
C LYS A 127 1.60 8.27 -5.15
N THR A 128 2.15 7.27 -4.46
CA THR A 128 1.53 6.74 -3.24
C THR A 128 1.47 7.79 -2.14
N ILE A 129 2.56 8.54 -1.89
CA ILE A 129 2.56 9.61 -0.88
C ILE A 129 1.48 10.65 -1.20
N VAL A 130 1.37 11.07 -2.46
CA VAL A 130 0.36 12.06 -2.88
C VAL A 130 -1.05 11.50 -2.75
N LEU A 131 -1.27 10.23 -3.11
CA LEU A 131 -2.54 9.53 -2.93
C LEU A 131 -2.96 9.54 -1.46
N ASP A 132 -2.09 9.11 -0.56
CA ASP A 132 -2.39 8.99 0.87
C ASP A 132 -2.76 10.37 1.46
N VAL A 133 -1.95 11.40 1.18
CA VAL A 133 -2.18 12.77 1.67
C VAL A 133 -3.51 13.34 1.17
N PHE A 134 -3.80 13.19 -0.12
CA PHE A 134 -5.03 13.74 -0.69
C PHE A 134 -6.28 12.96 -0.32
N VAL A 135 -6.19 11.65 -0.14
CA VAL A 135 -7.29 10.85 0.42
C VAL A 135 -7.59 11.33 1.83
N ILE A 136 -6.58 11.46 2.71
CA ILE A 136 -6.77 11.99 4.08
C ILE A 136 -7.43 13.36 4.05
N LEU A 137 -6.94 14.27 3.20
CA LEU A 137 -7.48 15.62 3.10
C LEU A 137 -8.93 15.64 2.59
N SER A 138 -9.28 14.78 1.64
CA SER A 138 -10.67 14.61 1.18
C SER A 138 -11.59 14.17 2.32
N TYR A 139 -11.18 13.20 3.15
CA TYR A 139 -11.98 12.77 4.30
C TYR A 139 -12.14 13.86 5.36
N ILE A 140 -11.10 14.65 5.61
CA ILE A 140 -11.18 15.80 6.52
C ILE A 140 -12.20 16.82 6.00
N LEU A 141 -12.15 17.16 4.71
CA LEU A 141 -13.10 18.13 4.13
C LEU A 141 -14.55 17.64 4.23
N ILE A 142 -14.82 16.37 3.93
CA ILE A 142 -16.16 15.78 4.06
C ILE A 142 -16.62 15.83 5.53
N SER A 143 -15.74 15.52 6.47
CA SER A 143 -16.04 15.62 7.90
C SER A 143 -16.37 17.05 8.32
N MET A 144 -15.72 18.07 7.75
CA MET A 144 -15.97 19.47 8.10
C MET A 144 -17.36 19.94 7.65
N ASN A 145 -17.92 19.37 6.58
CA ASN A 145 -19.26 19.70 6.11
C ASN A 145 -20.35 19.38 7.16
N SER A 146 -20.09 18.44 8.07
CA SER A 146 -21.00 18.08 9.16
C SER A 146 -21.03 19.08 10.33
N ILE A 147 -20.11 20.05 10.37
CA ILE A 147 -19.94 20.95 11.52
C ILE A 147 -20.44 22.36 11.15
N GLU A 148 -21.47 22.85 11.84
CA GLU A 148 -21.94 24.24 11.72
C GLU A 148 -20.95 25.21 12.38
N ILE A 149 -19.96 25.68 11.61
CA ILE A 149 -18.98 26.68 12.09
C ILE A 149 -19.31 28.06 11.53
N LYS A 150 -19.50 29.05 12.42
CA LYS A 150 -19.78 30.47 12.08
C LYS A 150 -18.62 31.25 11.44
N ASN A 151 -17.50 30.61 11.13
CA ASN A 151 -16.33 31.29 10.56
C ASN A 151 -16.48 31.43 9.03
N ILE A 152 -16.36 32.66 8.53
CA ILE A 152 -16.50 33.02 7.11
C ILE A 152 -15.54 32.22 6.22
N VAL A 153 -14.29 32.05 6.65
CA VAL A 153 -13.28 31.30 5.88
C VAL A 153 -13.64 29.81 5.80
N ILE A 154 -14.03 29.21 6.93
CA ILE A 154 -14.36 27.80 7.00
C ILE A 154 -15.64 27.50 6.22
N SER A 155 -16.66 28.36 6.32
CA SER A 155 -17.89 28.22 5.52
C SER A 155 -17.63 28.32 4.02
N HIS A 156 -16.66 29.13 3.58
CA HIS A 156 -16.25 29.17 2.18
C HIS A 156 -15.55 27.88 1.74
N ILE A 157 -14.70 27.31 2.58
CA ILE A 157 -14.05 26.01 2.32
C ILE A 157 -15.10 24.91 2.21
N ILE A 158 -16.04 24.84 3.17
CA ILE A 158 -17.11 23.83 3.20
C ILE A 158 -17.95 23.89 1.92
N LYS A 159 -18.33 25.10 1.46
CA LYS A 159 -19.09 25.29 0.21
C LYS A 159 -18.36 24.81 -1.04
N ASN A 160 -17.03 24.79 -1.04
CA ASN A 160 -16.22 24.37 -2.18
C ASN A 160 -15.61 22.97 -2.00
N THR A 161 -16.10 22.18 -1.05
CA THR A 161 -15.58 20.84 -0.74
C THR A 161 -15.51 19.96 -1.99
N ASP A 162 -16.58 19.91 -2.78
CA ASP A 162 -16.65 19.12 -4.01
C ASP A 162 -15.57 19.50 -5.02
N ALA A 163 -15.29 20.80 -5.16
CA ALA A 163 -14.29 21.31 -6.07
C ALA A 163 -12.87 20.92 -5.62
N PHE A 164 -12.57 21.01 -4.32
CA PHE A 164 -11.29 20.57 -3.76
C PHE A 164 -11.09 19.07 -3.91
N ILE A 165 -12.11 18.27 -3.61
CA ILE A 165 -12.06 16.81 -3.77
C ILE A 165 -11.88 16.44 -5.24
N GLY A 166 -12.55 17.17 -6.15
CA GLY A 166 -12.35 17.01 -7.59
C GLY A 166 -10.92 17.33 -8.04
N LEU A 167 -10.34 18.42 -7.54
CA LEU A 167 -8.95 18.78 -7.82
C LEU A 167 -7.98 17.70 -7.33
N PHE A 168 -8.16 17.22 -6.10
CA PHE A 168 -7.34 16.15 -5.51
C PHE A 168 -7.45 14.87 -6.33
N GLY A 169 -8.68 14.43 -6.65
CA GLY A 169 -8.92 13.27 -7.50
C GLY A 169 -8.25 13.39 -8.87
N GLY A 170 -8.29 14.58 -9.48
CA GLY A 170 -7.59 14.88 -10.73
C GLY A 170 -6.08 14.74 -10.63
N ILE A 171 -5.45 15.31 -9.60
CA ILE A 171 -4.00 15.21 -9.39
C ILE A 171 -3.58 13.75 -9.15
N ILE A 172 -4.31 13.02 -8.30
CA ILE A 172 -4.05 11.59 -8.05
C ILE A 172 -4.11 10.82 -9.38
N THR A 173 -5.16 11.06 -10.18
CA THR A 173 -5.36 10.39 -11.47
C THR A 173 -4.17 10.60 -12.40
N ILE A 174 -3.71 11.84 -12.56
CA ILE A 174 -2.56 12.19 -13.41
C ILE A 174 -1.30 11.44 -12.95
N LEU A 175 -1.01 11.46 -11.65
CA LEU A 175 0.16 10.75 -11.10
C LEU A 175 0.04 9.24 -11.25
N SER A 176 -1.15 8.68 -11.08
CA SER A 176 -1.41 7.24 -11.26
C SER A 176 -1.26 6.83 -12.73
N ILE A 177 -1.63 7.67 -13.70
CA ILE A 177 -1.35 7.43 -15.12
C ILE A 177 0.16 7.40 -15.38
N ILE A 178 0.91 8.39 -14.87
CA ILE A 178 2.37 8.46 -15.05
C ILE A 178 3.04 7.22 -14.44
N ALA A 179 2.64 6.83 -13.23
CA ALA A 179 3.14 5.62 -12.60
C ALA A 179 2.78 4.35 -13.40
N LEU A 180 1.54 4.24 -13.88
CA LEU A 180 1.10 3.10 -14.69
C LEU A 180 1.92 2.95 -15.98
N ILE A 181 2.25 4.06 -16.65
CA ILE A 181 3.13 4.07 -17.82
C ILE A 181 4.53 3.53 -17.47
N ASP A 182 5.11 3.99 -16.36
CA ASP A 182 6.41 3.51 -15.87
C ASP A 182 6.38 2.00 -15.56
N TYR A 183 5.34 1.53 -14.85
CA TYR A 183 5.16 0.11 -14.55
C TYR A 183 4.91 -0.73 -15.81
N ASN A 184 4.17 -0.21 -16.80
CA ASN A 184 3.94 -0.88 -18.06
C ASN A 184 5.23 -1.01 -18.88
N LYS A 185 6.07 0.02 -18.90
CA LYS A 185 7.41 -0.02 -19.52
C LYS A 185 8.27 -1.09 -18.86
N LYS A 186 8.30 -1.13 -17.53
CA LYS A 186 9.01 -2.15 -16.74
C LYS A 186 8.49 -3.57 -17.02
N ASN A 187 7.18 -3.74 -17.11
CA ASN A 187 6.54 -5.02 -17.44
C ASN A 187 6.92 -5.49 -18.86
N LYS A 188 6.84 -4.61 -19.87
CA LYS A 188 7.21 -4.92 -21.25
C LYS A 188 8.67 -5.34 -21.36
N LEU A 189 9.57 -4.62 -20.70
CA LEU A 189 10.99 -4.98 -20.65
C LEU A 189 11.19 -6.37 -20.03
N THR A 190 10.50 -6.65 -18.92
CA THR A 190 10.56 -7.97 -18.25
C THR A 190 10.09 -9.10 -19.16
N ARG A 191 8.96 -8.89 -19.87
CA ARG A 191 8.36 -9.87 -20.80
C ARG A 191 9.24 -10.17 -22.00
N ASN A 192 10.04 -9.21 -22.45
CA ASN A 192 10.89 -9.38 -23.62
C ASN A 192 12.33 -9.78 -23.25
N HIS A 193 12.67 -9.85 -21.96
CA HIS A 193 14.03 -10.15 -21.54
C HIS A 193 14.28 -11.67 -21.59
N PRO A 194 15.11 -12.19 -22.51
CA PRO A 194 15.26 -13.62 -22.74
C PRO A 194 15.69 -14.37 -21.46
N LYS A 195 16.61 -13.79 -20.67
CA LYS A 195 17.05 -14.37 -19.39
C LYS A 195 15.96 -14.48 -18.31
N LEU A 196 14.85 -13.75 -18.40
CA LEU A 196 13.74 -13.77 -17.42
C LEU A 196 12.59 -14.65 -17.89
N VAL A 197 12.27 -14.62 -19.19
CA VAL A 197 11.24 -15.46 -19.81
C VAL A 197 11.59 -16.95 -19.68
N HIS A 198 12.89 -17.30 -19.78
CA HIS A 198 13.36 -18.67 -19.58
C HIS A 198 13.48 -19.08 -18.11
N VAL A 199 13.28 -18.19 -17.12
CA VAL A 199 13.28 -18.57 -15.69
C VAL A 199 12.15 -19.55 -15.37
N LYS A 200 11.07 -19.52 -16.15
CA LYS A 200 9.98 -20.50 -16.10
C LYS A 200 10.42 -21.94 -16.39
N TYR A 201 11.56 -22.12 -17.07
CA TYR A 201 12.09 -23.39 -17.55
C TYR A 201 13.43 -23.78 -16.90
N LEU A 202 13.90 -23.02 -15.90
CA LEU A 202 15.05 -23.45 -15.11
C LEU A 202 14.61 -24.53 -14.14
N ASP A 203 15.31 -25.66 -14.15
CA ASP A 203 15.20 -26.76 -13.19
C ASP A 203 15.40 -26.24 -11.76
N LYS A 204 14.30 -25.84 -11.14
CA LYS A 204 14.28 -25.16 -9.84
C LYS A 204 13.37 -25.92 -8.90
N GLU A 205 13.94 -26.38 -7.81
CA GLU A 205 13.15 -26.95 -6.72
C GLU A 205 12.57 -25.82 -5.85
N ARG A 206 11.26 -25.91 -5.62
CA ARG A 206 10.58 -25.02 -4.67
C ARG A 206 11.16 -25.30 -3.28
N LYS A 207 11.52 -24.24 -2.55
CA LYS A 207 11.91 -24.40 -1.13
C LYS A 207 10.79 -25.09 -0.35
N SER A 208 11.15 -25.91 0.64
CA SER A 208 10.15 -26.53 1.51
C SER A 208 9.32 -25.44 2.20
N PHE A 209 8.04 -25.71 2.48
CA PHE A 209 7.16 -24.77 3.17
C PHE A 209 7.77 -24.26 4.49
N LYS A 210 8.44 -25.14 5.24
CA LYS A 210 9.15 -24.79 6.49
C LYS A 210 10.31 -23.82 6.25
N GLU A 211 11.04 -23.98 5.14
CA GLU A 211 12.13 -23.07 4.77
C GLU A 211 11.60 -21.72 4.31
N ILE A 212 10.49 -21.71 3.56
CA ILE A 212 9.82 -20.48 3.14
C ILE A 212 9.40 -19.66 4.36
N ILE A 213 8.68 -20.28 5.31
CA ILE A 213 8.29 -19.61 6.56
C ILE A 213 9.52 -19.06 7.29
N ARG A 214 10.57 -19.87 7.44
CA ARG A 214 11.79 -19.44 8.11
C ARG A 214 12.42 -18.22 7.43
N CYS A 215 12.57 -18.25 6.11
CA CYS A 215 13.09 -17.13 5.32
C CYS A 215 12.20 -15.88 5.40
N SER A 216 10.88 -16.05 5.49
CA SER A 216 9.93 -14.94 5.52
C SER A 216 10.04 -14.08 6.78
N PHE A 217 10.40 -14.66 7.92
CA PHE A 217 10.58 -13.97 9.20
C PHE A 217 12.05 -13.68 9.55
N ASP A 218 12.99 -14.03 8.68
CA ASP A 218 14.42 -13.82 8.90
C ASP A 218 14.87 -12.43 8.40
N THR A 219 15.33 -11.59 9.31
CA THR A 219 15.77 -10.22 9.03
C THR A 219 17.07 -10.15 8.24
N GLU A 220 17.99 -11.09 8.45
CA GLU A 220 19.28 -11.12 7.72
C GLU A 220 19.06 -11.64 6.31
N TYR A 221 18.21 -12.66 6.17
CA TYR A 221 17.77 -13.14 4.86
C TYR A 221 17.09 -12.02 4.06
N TYR A 222 16.22 -11.23 4.71
CA TYR A 222 15.59 -10.06 4.11
C TYR A 222 16.60 -9.02 3.60
N LYS A 223 17.56 -8.61 4.43
CA LYS A 223 18.58 -7.61 4.03
C LYS A 223 19.37 -8.04 2.80
N ALA A 224 19.74 -9.32 2.72
CA ALA A 224 20.54 -9.85 1.62
C ALA A 224 19.73 -9.98 0.31
N HIS A 225 18.44 -10.32 0.37
CA HIS A 225 17.68 -10.74 -0.81
C HIS A 225 16.54 -9.77 -1.22
N LYS A 226 16.33 -8.65 -0.51
CA LYS A 226 15.21 -7.70 -0.77
C LYS A 226 15.17 -7.10 -2.18
N ASN A 227 16.31 -7.06 -2.87
CA ASN A 227 16.44 -6.51 -4.23
C ASN A 227 16.41 -7.60 -5.31
N GLU A 228 16.39 -8.87 -4.94
CA GLU A 228 16.32 -9.97 -5.89
C GLU A 228 14.89 -10.19 -6.39
N SER A 229 14.73 -10.87 -7.53
CA SER A 229 13.40 -11.27 -7.97
C SER A 229 12.80 -12.28 -6.99
N ILE A 230 11.49 -12.19 -6.78
CA ILE A 230 10.76 -13.08 -5.88
C ILE A 230 10.96 -14.56 -6.25
N MET A 231 11.14 -14.85 -7.54
CA MET A 231 11.42 -16.21 -8.03
C MET A 231 12.79 -16.76 -7.54
N LYS A 232 13.77 -15.91 -7.22
CA LYS A 232 15.02 -16.33 -6.56
C LYS A 232 14.87 -16.49 -5.05
N GLN A 233 13.88 -15.80 -4.45
CA GLN A 233 13.61 -15.89 -3.02
C GLN A 233 12.92 -17.21 -2.63
N PHE A 234 11.99 -17.72 -3.46
CA PHE A 234 11.20 -18.93 -3.16
C PHE A 234 11.72 -20.24 -3.76
N TYR A 235 12.66 -20.18 -4.70
CA TYR A 235 13.17 -21.37 -5.39
C TYR A 235 14.68 -21.51 -5.21
N LYS A 236 15.14 -22.76 -5.04
CA LYS A 236 16.56 -23.11 -5.06
C LYS A 236 16.95 -23.54 -6.47
N ARG A 237 18.22 -23.33 -6.82
CA ARG A 237 18.80 -23.97 -8.00
C ARG A 237 18.96 -25.45 -7.67
N LYS A 238 18.50 -26.35 -8.56
CA LYS A 238 18.93 -27.74 -8.50
C LYS A 238 20.45 -27.81 -8.63
#